data_AF-A0A6V7V970-F1
#
_entry.id   AF-A0A6V7V970-F1
#
_cell.length_a   1.000
_cell.length_b   1.000
_cell.length_c   1.000
_cell.angle_alpha   90.00
_cell.angle_beta   90.00
_cell.angle_gamma   90.00
#
_symmetry.space_group_name_H-M   'P 1'
#
loop_
_entity.id
_entity.type
_entity.pdbx_description
1 polymer ?
#
loop_
_entity_poly.entity_id
_entity_poly.type
_entity_poly.pdbx_seq_one_letter_code
_entity_poly.pdbx_strand_id
1 'polypeptide(L)'
;MRTSRQPIATLDPQCSSSTSPLSEQQQQQEQLLPPPALIIGGRQQHTMRHRISFDPNIQDTVEKIPIRARSQSWLIRTRHLLDDEKLNRQVPIISKCLYVLSVLLLVITFPFCIPFCLRVSKEYERAVVFRLGRLIKRGTKGPGMFFIMPCIDTYRMVDLRVLSFDVPPQEILSRDSVTVSVEAVIYFRISNPVISVTNVNDAQFSTKLLAQTTLRNVLGTKTLSEILMERDIISNITEKVLDDGTDPWGVKVERVEIKDIRLPQQLMKSMAAEAEAARDARAKIIAADGERSASRQLVQAADIVCGNKVSLHLRYLQTLIRISSQHNHTYVVPIPLEFMKRIMEKIKNRGRKQESEEEEKRNFYEKIILGKFQRQ
;
A
#
# COMPACT_ATOMS: atom_id res chain seq x y z
N MET A 1 48.96 0.90 48.90
CA MET A 1 48.55 2.27 49.29
C MET A 1 48.10 3.01 48.03
N ARG A 2 46.98 3.75 48.14
CA ARG A 2 46.40 4.70 47.16
C ARG A 2 47.48 5.64 46.59
N THR A 3 47.38 6.18 45.38
CA THR A 3 46.55 7.35 44.97
C THR A 3 46.62 7.54 43.44
N SER A 4 45.50 7.62 42.71
CA SER A 4 44.76 8.84 42.28
C SER A 4 45.42 9.73 41.19
N ARG A 5 44.87 9.62 39.97
CA ARG A 5 44.44 10.65 38.97
C ARG A 5 45.33 11.87 38.62
N GLN A 6 45.74 11.88 37.33
CA GLN A 6 45.57 12.90 36.23
C GLN A 6 45.96 14.39 36.44
N PRO A 7 46.04 15.24 35.38
CA PRO A 7 46.00 15.03 33.90
C PRO A 7 47.16 15.76 33.16
N ILE A 8 47.21 15.79 31.81
CA ILE A 8 47.62 16.97 30.98
C ILE A 8 47.39 16.73 29.46
N ALA A 9 46.73 17.73 28.87
CA ALA A 9 46.76 18.26 27.50
C ALA A 9 46.35 17.42 26.27
N THR A 10 45.16 17.79 25.79
CA THR A 10 44.67 17.94 24.42
C THR A 10 45.67 18.53 23.42
N LEU A 11 45.71 17.99 22.20
CA LEU A 11 46.06 18.69 20.96
C LEU A 11 45.44 17.94 19.76
N ASP A 12 44.35 18.50 19.23
CA ASP A 12 43.82 18.17 17.90
C ASP A 12 44.54 19.01 16.83
N PRO A 13 44.62 18.52 15.59
CA PRO A 13 44.53 19.39 14.43
C PRO A 13 43.25 19.10 13.64
N GLN A 14 42.51 20.17 13.38
CA GLN A 14 41.37 20.18 12.48
C GLN A 14 41.78 19.78 11.05
N CYS A 15 40.97 18.93 10.43
CA CYS A 15 40.76 18.95 8.99
C CYS A 15 39.26 19.15 8.74
N SER A 16 38.95 20.34 8.23
CA SER A 16 37.65 20.74 7.73
C SER A 16 37.25 19.88 6.53
N SER A 17 36.07 19.29 6.57
CA SER A 17 35.39 18.77 5.37
C SER A 17 34.03 19.45 5.25
N SER A 18 33.96 20.36 4.28
CA SER A 18 32.74 20.89 3.70
C SER A 18 31.83 19.75 3.24
N THR A 19 30.68 19.58 3.89
CA THR A 19 29.55 18.80 3.37
C THR A 19 28.96 19.53 2.17
N SER A 20 29.06 18.92 0.99
CA SER A 20 28.42 19.38 -0.23
C SER A 20 26.93 19.00 -0.25
N PRO A 21 26.03 19.79 -0.88
CA PRO A 21 24.58 19.56 -0.84
C PRO A 21 24.07 18.38 -1.71
N LEU A 22 24.95 17.49 -2.18
CA LEU A 22 24.60 16.42 -3.12
C LEU A 22 24.17 15.11 -2.43
N SER A 23 24.47 14.94 -1.14
CA SER A 23 24.13 13.73 -0.37
C SER A 23 22.66 13.66 0.07
N GLU A 24 21.96 14.79 0.20
CA GLU A 24 20.54 14.79 0.58
C GLU A 24 19.61 14.40 -0.58
N GLN A 25 20.00 14.66 -1.84
CA GLN A 25 19.20 14.24 -3.00
C GLN A 25 19.31 12.74 -3.27
N GLN A 26 20.38 12.08 -2.83
CA GLN A 26 20.57 10.64 -3.04
C GLN A 26 19.71 9.78 -2.11
N GLN A 27 19.30 10.30 -0.94
CA GLN A 27 18.39 9.57 -0.04
C GLN A 27 16.91 9.62 -0.46
N GLN A 28 16.49 10.58 -1.28
CA GLN A 28 15.11 10.67 -1.77
C GLN A 28 14.82 9.75 -2.96
N GLN A 29 15.85 9.26 -3.67
CA GLN A 29 15.65 8.45 -4.88
C GLN A 29 15.58 6.93 -4.61
N GLU A 30 15.89 6.49 -3.40
CA GLU A 30 15.89 5.07 -3.00
C GLU A 30 14.51 4.56 -2.53
N GLN A 31 13.46 5.40 -2.53
CA GLN A 31 12.10 5.05 -2.09
C GLN A 31 11.17 4.45 -3.16
N LEU A 32 11.63 4.21 -4.39
CA LEU A 32 10.78 3.83 -5.54
C LEU A 32 10.88 2.36 -6.00
N LEU A 33 11.53 1.47 -5.25
CA LEU A 33 11.56 0.03 -5.56
C LEU A 33 10.55 -0.74 -4.69
N PRO A 34 9.67 -1.59 -5.27
CA PRO A 34 8.94 -2.57 -4.47
C PRO A 34 9.93 -3.62 -3.94
N PRO A 35 9.81 -4.08 -2.68
CA PRO A 35 10.75 -5.03 -2.11
C PRO A 35 10.61 -6.42 -2.78
N PRO A 36 11.71 -7.19 -2.89
CA PRO A 36 11.65 -8.56 -3.39
C PRO A 36 10.94 -9.48 -2.39
N ALA A 37 10.15 -10.41 -2.91
CA ALA A 37 9.47 -11.43 -2.12
C ALA A 37 10.50 -12.35 -1.41
N LEU A 38 10.54 -12.28 -0.07
CA LEU A 38 11.24 -13.23 0.78
C LEU A 38 10.23 -14.28 1.28
N ILE A 39 10.37 -15.52 0.79
CA ILE A 39 9.73 -16.70 1.37
C ILE A 39 10.58 -17.14 2.57
N ILE A 40 10.10 -16.89 3.80
CA ILE A 40 10.49 -17.67 4.98
C ILE A 40 9.25 -17.83 5.87
N GLY A 41 8.86 -19.09 6.10
CA GLY A 41 7.77 -19.45 6.99
C GLY A 41 8.09 -19.24 8.47
N GLY A 42 7.04 -19.14 9.29
CA GLY A 42 7.16 -19.23 10.74
C GLY A 42 6.37 -18.17 11.52
N ARG A 43 5.05 -18.38 11.62
CA ARG A 43 4.19 -18.13 12.80
C ARG A 43 4.65 -17.10 13.85
N GLN A 44 3.95 -15.97 13.96
CA GLN A 44 3.13 -15.59 15.13
C GLN A 44 2.40 -14.26 14.84
N GLN A 45 1.07 -14.28 14.95
CA GLN A 45 0.21 -13.12 14.77
C GLN A 45 0.23 -12.27 16.05
N HIS A 46 0.69 -11.02 15.95
CA HIS A 46 0.36 -9.97 16.89
C HIS A 46 -0.34 -8.84 16.11
N THR A 47 -1.64 -8.70 16.34
CA THR A 47 -2.50 -7.68 15.73
C THR A 47 -2.20 -6.31 16.33
N MET A 48 -1.33 -5.52 15.68
CA MET A 48 -1.23 -4.07 15.91
C MET A 48 -2.23 -3.37 15.01
N ARG A 49 -3.25 -2.72 15.60
CA ARG A 49 -4.14 -1.78 14.91
C ARG A 49 -3.31 -0.58 14.46
N HIS A 50 -2.94 -0.53 13.18
CA HIS A 50 -2.49 0.71 12.55
C HIS A 50 -3.66 1.68 12.47
N ARG A 51 -3.64 2.71 13.32
CA ARG A 51 -4.49 3.89 13.17
C ARG A 51 -3.83 4.72 12.07
N ILE A 52 -4.33 4.61 10.84
CA ILE A 52 -3.85 5.40 9.70
C ILE A 52 -4.23 6.86 9.98
N SER A 53 -3.22 7.71 10.11
CA SER A 53 -3.36 9.16 10.21
C SER A 53 -3.86 9.68 8.85
N PHE A 54 -5.04 10.28 8.84
CA PHE A 54 -5.68 10.82 7.64
C PHE A 54 -4.98 12.11 7.16
N ASP A 55 -4.64 12.15 5.87
CA ASP A 55 -4.24 13.38 5.17
C ASP A 55 -5.47 14.30 4.97
N PRO A 56 -5.39 15.60 5.29
CA PRO A 56 -6.53 16.53 5.24
C PRO A 56 -7.01 16.91 3.82
N ASN A 57 -6.40 16.37 2.76
CA ASN A 57 -6.64 16.79 1.37
C ASN A 57 -7.73 15.96 0.64
N ILE A 58 -8.32 14.95 1.30
CA ILE A 58 -9.41 14.14 0.73
C ILE A 58 -10.77 14.85 0.81
N GLN A 59 -10.94 15.80 1.74
CA GLN A 59 -12.15 16.62 1.81
C GLN A 59 -12.42 17.35 0.47
N ASP A 60 -11.38 17.84 -0.20
CA ASP A 60 -11.49 18.66 -1.42
C ASP A 60 -11.83 17.85 -2.69
N THR A 61 -11.60 16.53 -2.68
CA THR A 61 -11.98 15.64 -3.79
C THR A 61 -13.41 15.11 -3.66
N VAL A 62 -13.91 14.96 -2.42
CA VAL A 62 -15.33 14.65 -2.17
C VAL A 62 -16.22 15.85 -2.51
N GLU A 63 -15.73 17.08 -2.39
CA GLU A 63 -16.48 18.31 -2.70
C GLU A 63 -16.67 18.58 -4.20
N LYS A 64 -15.84 17.99 -5.08
CA LYS A 64 -15.88 18.22 -6.54
C LYS A 64 -16.76 17.27 -7.33
N ILE A 65 -17.34 16.25 -6.70
CA ILE A 65 -18.41 15.47 -7.31
C ILE A 65 -19.67 16.31 -7.14
N PRO A 66 -20.44 16.65 -8.20
CA PRO A 66 -21.68 17.39 -8.06
C PRO A 66 -22.70 16.52 -7.31
N ILE A 67 -22.68 16.58 -5.98
CA ILE A 67 -23.63 15.92 -5.09
C ILE A 67 -24.96 16.64 -5.28
N ARG A 68 -25.79 16.11 -6.19
CA ARG A 68 -27.19 16.53 -6.32
C ARG A 68 -28.00 15.97 -5.16
N ALA A 69 -27.72 16.45 -3.94
CA ALA A 69 -28.65 16.55 -2.83
C ALA A 69 -27.95 17.22 -1.65
N ARG A 70 -27.72 18.53 -1.75
CA ARG A 70 -27.72 19.38 -0.56
C ARG A 70 -29.09 19.23 0.08
N SER A 71 -29.20 18.47 1.16
CA SER A 71 -30.15 18.78 2.21
C SER A 71 -29.97 17.88 3.43
N GLN A 72 -29.84 18.53 4.58
CA GLN A 72 -30.29 18.09 5.90
C GLN A 72 -31.81 17.70 5.94
N SER A 73 -32.42 17.34 4.80
CA SER A 73 -33.84 17.02 4.61
C SER A 73 -34.20 15.73 5.32
N TRP A 74 -33.28 14.78 5.47
CA TRP A 74 -33.57 13.58 6.23
C TRP A 74 -33.73 13.92 7.72
N LEU A 75 -32.82 14.69 8.32
CA LEU A 75 -32.94 15.15 9.71
C LEU A 75 -34.22 15.97 9.95
N ILE A 76 -34.69 16.72 8.94
CA ILE A 76 -35.97 17.46 9.02
C ILE A 76 -37.17 16.52 8.77
N ARG A 77 -37.03 15.45 7.99
CA ARG A 77 -38.12 14.52 7.62
C ARG A 77 -38.28 13.35 8.58
N THR A 78 -37.25 12.84 9.26
CA THR A 78 -37.38 11.74 10.25
C THR A 78 -37.60 12.20 11.67
N ARG A 79 -37.57 13.50 11.94
CA ARG A 79 -38.01 14.04 13.23
C ARG A 79 -39.40 13.52 13.60
N HIS A 80 -40.32 13.40 12.63
CA HIS A 80 -41.67 12.88 12.89
C HIS A 80 -41.74 11.39 13.27
N LEU A 81 -40.70 10.58 12.99
CA LEU A 81 -40.63 9.16 13.39
C LEU A 81 -40.04 8.98 14.79
N LEU A 82 -39.26 9.95 15.28
CA LEU A 82 -38.68 9.97 16.63
C LEU A 82 -39.51 10.80 17.62
N ASP A 83 -40.32 11.75 17.14
CA ASP A 83 -41.24 12.58 17.94
C ASP A 83 -42.59 11.89 18.24
N ASP A 84 -42.62 10.56 18.29
CA ASP A 84 -43.81 9.76 18.62
C ASP A 84 -44.21 9.86 20.13
N GLU A 85 -43.63 10.81 20.86
CA GLU A 85 -44.08 11.18 22.21
C GLU A 85 -45.35 12.05 22.23
N LYS A 86 -45.77 12.65 21.10
CA LYS A 86 -46.83 13.69 21.14
C LYS A 86 -48.08 13.48 20.27
N LEU A 87 -48.33 12.31 19.70
CA LEU A 87 -49.67 11.99 19.21
C LEU A 87 -50.34 10.93 20.09
N ASN A 88 -51.08 11.40 21.09
CA ASN A 88 -52.22 10.69 21.66
C ASN A 88 -53.32 10.52 20.58
N ARG A 89 -52.98 9.85 19.47
CA ARG A 89 -53.86 9.61 18.34
C ARG A 89 -54.90 8.62 18.85
N GLN A 90 -56.10 9.12 19.13
CA GLN A 90 -57.23 8.31 19.55
C GLN A 90 -57.31 7.09 18.62
N VAL A 91 -57.02 5.91 19.16
CA VAL A 91 -57.17 4.67 18.38
C VAL A 91 -58.64 4.56 18.01
N PRO A 92 -58.98 4.23 16.74
CA PRO A 92 -60.36 4.12 16.33
C PRO A 92 -61.11 3.19 17.28
N ILE A 93 -62.37 3.51 17.59
CA ILE A 93 -63.21 2.67 18.47
C ILE A 93 -63.25 1.23 17.94
N ILE A 94 -63.28 1.08 16.61
CA ILE A 94 -63.18 -0.20 15.90
C ILE A 94 -61.92 -0.98 16.28
N SER A 95 -60.74 -0.32 16.34
CA SER A 95 -59.49 -0.98 16.74
C SER A 95 -59.54 -1.46 18.19
N LYS A 96 -60.21 -0.71 19.09
CA LYS A 96 -60.42 -1.14 20.48
C LYS A 96 -61.37 -2.33 20.55
N CYS A 97 -62.49 -2.31 19.80
CA CYS A 97 -63.43 -3.42 19.73
C CYS A 97 -62.77 -4.69 19.19
N LEU A 98 -61.99 -4.60 18.11
CA LEU A 98 -61.24 -5.74 17.55
C LEU A 98 -60.22 -6.27 18.55
N TYR A 99 -59.51 -5.39 19.26
CA TYR A 99 -58.57 -5.80 20.29
C TYR A 99 -59.27 -6.57 21.43
N VAL A 100 -60.39 -6.04 21.94
CA VAL A 100 -61.18 -6.72 22.99
C VAL A 100 -61.72 -8.06 22.49
N LEU A 101 -62.21 -8.13 21.26
CA LEU A 101 -62.70 -9.37 20.64
C LEU A 101 -61.60 -10.43 20.52
N SER A 102 -60.40 -10.05 20.07
CA SER A 102 -59.25 -10.96 19.97
C SER A 102 -58.77 -11.45 21.34
N VAL A 103 -58.78 -10.59 22.36
CA VAL A 103 -58.47 -10.99 23.74
C VAL A 103 -59.52 -11.96 24.28
N LEU A 104 -60.81 -11.69 24.05
CA LEU A 104 -61.91 -12.57 24.46
C LEU A 104 -61.80 -13.94 23.79
N LEU A 105 -61.51 -13.97 22.49
CA LEU A 105 -61.29 -15.22 21.75
C LEU A 105 -60.11 -15.98 22.35
N LEU A 106 -58.99 -15.32 22.61
CA LEU A 106 -57.80 -15.92 23.22
C LEU A 106 -58.09 -16.57 24.58
N VAL A 107 -58.91 -15.93 25.42
CA VAL A 107 -59.32 -16.46 26.73
C VAL A 107 -60.22 -17.68 26.57
N ILE A 108 -61.18 -17.64 25.63
CA ILE A 108 -62.11 -18.76 25.37
C ILE A 108 -61.37 -19.98 24.84
N THR A 109 -60.37 -19.79 23.97
CA THR A 109 -59.61 -20.87 23.33
C THR A 109 -58.35 -21.27 24.10
N PHE A 110 -58.20 -20.79 25.34
CA PHE A 110 -57.15 -21.26 26.24
C PHE A 110 -57.43 -22.72 26.66
N PRO A 111 -56.47 -23.67 26.59
CA PRO A 111 -55.01 -23.52 26.44
C PRO A 111 -54.45 -23.68 25.00
N PHE A 112 -55.28 -23.97 24.00
CA PHE A 112 -54.84 -24.32 22.65
C PHE A 112 -54.07 -23.20 21.93
N CYS A 113 -54.27 -21.93 22.29
CA CYS A 113 -53.62 -20.79 21.64
C CYS A 113 -52.17 -20.52 22.09
N ILE A 114 -51.71 -21.08 23.21
CA ILE A 114 -50.37 -20.83 23.76
C ILE A 114 -49.23 -21.02 22.72
N PRO A 115 -49.13 -22.15 21.98
CA PRO A 115 -48.04 -22.36 21.03
C PRO A 115 -48.10 -21.40 19.82
N PHE A 116 -49.27 -20.85 19.49
CA PHE A 116 -49.39 -19.87 18.40
C PHE A 116 -49.01 -18.46 18.84
N CYS A 117 -49.20 -18.12 20.11
CA CYS A 117 -48.92 -16.78 20.65
C CYS A 117 -47.45 -16.59 21.03
N LEU A 118 -46.78 -17.67 21.45
CA LEU A 118 -45.38 -17.64 21.85
C LEU A 118 -44.47 -17.86 20.65
N ARG A 119 -43.66 -16.87 20.32
CA ARG A 119 -42.61 -16.97 19.30
C ARG A 119 -41.26 -16.63 19.90
N VAL A 120 -40.24 -17.31 19.41
CA VAL A 120 -38.84 -17.12 19.83
C VAL A 120 -38.10 -16.42 18.69
N SER A 121 -37.49 -15.27 18.99
CA SER A 121 -36.55 -14.58 18.10
C SER A 121 -35.13 -14.96 18.49
N LYS A 122 -34.26 -15.16 17.49
CA LYS A 122 -32.83 -15.38 17.73
C LYS A 122 -32.16 -14.07 18.18
N GLU A 123 -30.98 -14.19 18.79
CA GLU A 123 -30.24 -13.05 19.35
C GLU A 123 -29.93 -11.97 18.29
N TYR A 124 -29.58 -12.40 17.09
CA TYR A 124 -29.23 -11.54 15.96
C TYR A 124 -30.43 -11.09 15.11
N GLU A 125 -31.63 -11.54 15.45
CA GLU A 125 -32.88 -11.16 14.80
C GLU A 125 -33.63 -10.14 15.68
N ARG A 126 -34.37 -9.24 15.03
CA ARG A 126 -35.34 -8.35 15.69
C ARG A 126 -36.68 -8.48 15.01
N ALA A 127 -37.74 -8.56 15.82
CA ALA A 127 -39.10 -8.60 15.33
C ALA A 127 -39.71 -7.18 15.31
N VAL A 128 -40.06 -6.72 14.11
CA VAL A 128 -40.91 -5.53 13.92
C VAL A 128 -42.35 -6.00 13.90
N VAL A 129 -43.15 -5.55 14.88
CA VAL A 129 -44.52 -6.02 15.06
C VAL A 129 -45.49 -4.88 14.72
N PHE A 130 -46.43 -5.19 13.85
CA PHE A 130 -47.53 -4.32 13.46
C PHE A 130 -48.83 -4.84 14.06
N ARG A 131 -49.58 -3.96 14.71
CA ARG A 131 -50.90 -4.23 15.27
C ARG A 131 -51.94 -3.52 14.44
N LEU A 132 -52.82 -4.26 13.76
CA LEU A 132 -53.81 -3.67 12.83
C LEU A 132 -53.15 -2.71 11.81
N GLY A 133 -51.95 -3.08 11.33
CA GLY A 133 -51.17 -2.26 10.39
C GLY A 133 -50.45 -1.04 10.99
N ARG A 134 -50.51 -0.82 12.31
CA ARG A 134 -49.77 0.26 13.00
C ARG A 134 -48.57 -0.30 13.75
N LEU A 135 -47.47 0.44 13.76
CA LEU A 135 -46.30 0.08 14.57
C LEU A 135 -46.65 0.12 16.06
N ILE A 136 -46.17 -0.87 16.83
CA ILE A 136 -46.34 -0.89 18.28
C ILE A 136 -45.45 0.18 18.92
N LYS A 137 -45.95 0.90 19.94
CA LYS A 137 -45.23 1.97 20.68
C LYS A 137 -43.83 1.61 21.18
N ARG A 138 -43.55 0.32 21.40
CA ARG A 138 -42.23 -0.18 21.83
C ARG A 138 -41.22 -0.33 20.68
N GLY A 139 -41.57 0.05 19.45
CA GLY A 139 -40.71 0.02 18.26
C GLY A 139 -40.41 -1.40 17.81
N THR A 140 -39.46 -2.06 18.48
CA THR A 140 -39.04 -3.44 18.19
C THR A 140 -39.12 -4.33 19.41
N LYS A 141 -39.37 -5.61 19.19
CA LYS A 141 -39.21 -6.63 20.23
C LYS A 141 -37.77 -7.15 20.17
N GLY A 142 -37.12 -7.14 21.34
CA GLY A 142 -35.78 -7.69 21.53
C GLY A 142 -35.73 -9.21 21.33
N PRO A 143 -34.54 -9.81 21.46
CA PRO A 143 -34.33 -11.23 21.26
C PRO A 143 -34.97 -12.05 22.40
N GLY A 144 -35.19 -13.34 22.14
CA GLY A 144 -35.84 -14.25 23.08
C GLY A 144 -37.34 -14.44 22.80
N MET A 145 -38.06 -14.88 23.82
CA MET A 145 -39.48 -15.20 23.70
C MET A 145 -40.33 -13.93 23.80
N PHE A 146 -41.17 -13.70 22.80
CA PHE A 146 -42.11 -12.60 22.80
C PHE A 146 -43.51 -13.07 22.42
N PHE A 147 -44.49 -12.36 22.97
CA PHE A 147 -45.89 -12.68 22.83
C PHE A 147 -46.51 -11.87 21.69
N ILE A 148 -47.22 -12.57 20.81
CA ILE A 148 -47.91 -12.01 19.64
C ILE A 148 -49.38 -12.42 19.72
N MET A 149 -50.29 -11.48 19.48
CA MET A 149 -51.73 -11.81 19.41
C MET A 149 -52.05 -12.47 18.06
N PRO A 150 -52.52 -13.73 18.04
CA PRO A 150 -52.99 -14.36 16.81
C PRO A 150 -54.17 -13.53 16.25
N CYS A 151 -54.25 -13.41 14.92
CA CYS A 151 -55.24 -12.65 14.13
C CYS A 151 -55.00 -11.13 14.02
N ILE A 152 -54.44 -10.46 15.02
CA ILE A 152 -54.29 -8.98 14.98
C ILE A 152 -52.88 -8.52 14.66
N ASP A 153 -51.89 -9.20 15.24
CA ASP A 153 -50.50 -8.78 15.17
C ASP A 153 -49.82 -9.49 13.98
N THR A 154 -49.21 -8.72 13.08
CA THR A 154 -48.30 -9.23 12.05
C THR A 154 -46.88 -8.87 12.43
N TYR A 155 -45.92 -9.75 12.17
CA TYR A 155 -44.52 -9.51 12.51
C TYR A 155 -43.61 -9.77 11.32
N ARG A 156 -42.52 -9.01 11.23
CA ARG A 156 -41.45 -9.18 10.24
C ARG A 156 -40.14 -9.32 11.00
N MET A 157 -39.47 -10.45 10.81
CA MET A 157 -38.14 -10.69 11.36
C MET A 157 -37.10 -10.05 10.47
N VAL A 158 -36.16 -9.32 11.08
CA VAL A 158 -35.07 -8.63 10.40
C VAL A 158 -33.76 -9.08 11.02
N ASP A 159 -32.81 -9.50 10.19
CA ASP A 159 -31.46 -9.85 10.61
C ASP A 159 -30.61 -8.59 10.76
N LEU A 160 -29.90 -8.47 11.88
CA LEU A 160 -29.00 -7.35 12.17
C LEU A 160 -27.53 -7.61 11.79
N ARG A 161 -27.21 -8.83 11.33
CA ARG A 161 -25.85 -9.19 10.93
C ARG A 161 -25.43 -8.43 9.68
N VAL A 162 -24.11 -8.38 9.49
CA VAL A 162 -23.52 -7.88 8.25
C VAL A 162 -23.86 -8.85 7.13
N LEU A 163 -24.50 -8.33 6.10
CA LEU A 163 -24.85 -9.03 4.88
C LEU A 163 -24.02 -8.43 3.74
N SER A 164 -23.71 -9.26 2.76
CA SER A 164 -23.03 -8.86 1.54
C SER A 164 -23.90 -9.16 0.33
N PHE A 165 -23.94 -8.23 -0.62
CA PHE A 165 -24.46 -8.52 -1.95
C PHE A 165 -23.50 -8.02 -3.03
N ASP A 166 -23.52 -8.71 -4.15
CA ASP A 166 -22.76 -8.34 -5.35
C ASP A 166 -23.57 -7.33 -6.18
N VAL A 167 -22.90 -6.25 -6.57
CA VAL A 167 -23.40 -5.31 -7.57
C VAL A 167 -23.03 -5.86 -8.94
N PRO A 168 -24.00 -6.08 -9.84
CA PRO A 168 -23.70 -6.67 -11.14
C PRO A 168 -22.81 -5.73 -11.97
N PRO A 169 -21.98 -6.27 -12.87
CA PRO A 169 -21.05 -5.50 -13.68
C PRO A 169 -21.70 -4.30 -14.37
N GLN A 170 -21.13 -3.12 -14.23
CA GLN A 170 -21.60 -1.88 -14.84
C GLN A 170 -20.62 -1.40 -15.90
N GLU A 171 -21.10 -1.25 -17.13
CA GLU A 171 -20.35 -0.58 -18.19
C GLU A 171 -20.42 0.94 -18.00
N ILE A 172 -19.26 1.57 -17.88
CA ILE A 172 -19.10 3.00 -17.61
C ILE A 172 -18.02 3.59 -18.50
N LEU A 173 -18.12 4.90 -18.73
CA LEU A 173 -17.08 5.69 -19.38
C LEU A 173 -16.30 6.44 -18.30
N SER A 174 -14.98 6.23 -18.25
CA SER A 174 -14.09 6.97 -17.35
C SER A 174 -13.88 8.41 -17.82
N ARG A 175 -13.23 9.23 -16.99
CA ARG A 175 -12.89 10.62 -17.34
C ARG A 175 -12.03 10.74 -18.60
N ASP A 176 -11.24 9.70 -18.91
CA ASP A 176 -10.35 9.66 -20.08
C ASP A 176 -11.03 9.05 -21.31
N SER A 177 -12.36 8.96 -21.30
CA SER A 177 -13.17 8.38 -22.38
C SER A 177 -12.87 6.90 -22.66
N VAL A 178 -12.45 6.14 -21.65
CA VAL A 178 -12.24 4.69 -21.76
C VAL A 178 -13.46 3.95 -21.21
N THR A 179 -13.96 2.98 -21.97
CA THR A 179 -15.01 2.08 -21.51
C THR A 179 -14.43 1.02 -20.60
N VAL A 180 -14.95 0.93 -19.37
CA VAL A 180 -14.59 -0.11 -18.40
C VAL A 180 -15.84 -0.73 -17.80
N SER A 181 -15.77 -2.02 -17.50
CA SER A 181 -16.82 -2.74 -16.78
C SER A 181 -16.35 -3.03 -15.36
N VAL A 182 -17.06 -2.50 -14.36
CA VAL A 182 -16.65 -2.60 -12.95
C VAL A 182 -17.69 -3.37 -12.15
N GLU A 183 -17.21 -4.30 -11.33
CA GLU A 183 -18.00 -5.06 -10.36
C GLU A 183 -17.56 -4.68 -8.94
N ALA A 184 -18.50 -4.67 -7.98
CA ALA A 184 -18.21 -4.36 -6.59
C ALA A 184 -19.08 -5.19 -5.64
N VAL A 185 -18.61 -5.37 -4.41
CA VAL A 185 -19.31 -6.02 -3.30
C VAL A 185 -19.55 -4.99 -2.21
N ILE A 186 -20.73 -5.03 -1.61
CA ILE A 186 -21.12 -4.10 -0.55
C ILE A 186 -21.45 -4.88 0.70
N TYR A 187 -20.80 -4.52 1.80
CA TYR A 187 -21.05 -5.02 3.13
C TYR A 187 -21.89 -4.00 3.88
N PHE A 188 -23.08 -4.40 4.30
CA PHE A 188 -24.02 -3.54 5.00
C PHE A 188 -24.70 -4.32 6.10
N ARG A 189 -25.23 -3.61 7.10
CA ARG A 189 -26.11 -4.17 8.12
C ARG A 189 -27.29 -3.27 8.34
N ILE A 190 -28.37 -3.85 8.86
CA ILE A 190 -29.54 -3.07 9.25
C ILE A 190 -29.25 -2.47 10.63
N SER A 191 -29.20 -1.14 10.71
CA SER A 191 -29.00 -0.41 11.97
C SER A 191 -30.32 -0.22 12.70
N ASN A 192 -31.37 0.17 11.97
CA ASN A 192 -32.71 0.33 12.52
C ASN A 192 -33.74 -0.52 11.75
N PRO A 193 -34.20 -1.65 12.34
CA PRO A 193 -35.13 -2.55 11.67
C PRO A 193 -36.53 -1.96 11.51
N VAL A 194 -36.96 -1.00 12.35
CA VAL A 194 -38.25 -0.32 12.18
C VAL A 194 -38.24 0.46 10.87
N ILE A 195 -37.25 1.35 10.74
CA ILE A 195 -37.09 2.24 9.59
C ILE A 195 -36.92 1.43 8.30
N SER A 196 -36.13 0.35 8.34
CA SER A 196 -35.90 -0.52 7.20
C SER A 196 -37.16 -1.19 6.65
N VAL A 197 -38.11 -1.55 7.53
CA VAL A 197 -39.37 -2.17 7.10
C VAL A 197 -40.44 -1.13 6.75
N THR A 198 -40.43 0.06 7.36
CA THR A 198 -41.48 1.07 7.14
C THR A 198 -41.20 2.00 5.97
N ASN A 199 -39.94 2.38 5.74
CA ASN A 199 -39.60 3.44 4.79
C ASN A 199 -39.36 2.92 3.37
N VAL A 200 -39.01 1.64 3.21
CA VAL A 200 -38.71 1.01 1.92
C VAL A 200 -39.33 -0.37 1.88
N ASN A 201 -39.85 -0.77 0.71
CA ASN A 201 -40.41 -2.10 0.49
C ASN A 201 -39.34 -3.20 0.66
N ASP A 202 -38.22 -3.03 -0.05
CA ASP A 202 -37.04 -3.89 0.06
C ASP A 202 -35.77 -3.03 0.14
N ALA A 203 -35.22 -2.92 1.35
CA ALA A 203 -34.01 -2.16 1.62
C ALA A 203 -32.78 -2.72 0.88
N GLN A 204 -32.68 -4.04 0.69
CA GLN A 204 -31.53 -4.65 0.02
C GLN A 204 -31.55 -4.31 -1.47
N PHE A 205 -32.71 -4.48 -2.11
CA PHE A 205 -32.87 -4.17 -3.53
C PHE A 205 -32.68 -2.67 -3.81
N SER A 206 -33.26 -1.79 -3.00
CA SER A 206 -33.09 -0.35 -3.16
C SER A 206 -31.63 0.09 -2.96
N THR A 207 -30.92 -0.45 -1.96
CA THR A 207 -29.48 -0.18 -1.79
C THR A 207 -28.67 -0.70 -2.97
N LYS A 208 -29.02 -1.84 -3.57
CA LYS A 208 -28.36 -2.35 -4.77
C LYS A 208 -28.51 -1.42 -5.97
N LEU A 209 -29.69 -0.84 -6.19
CA LEU A 209 -29.91 0.14 -7.26
C LEU A 209 -29.16 1.46 -7.01
N LEU A 210 -29.15 1.93 -5.76
CA LEU A 210 -28.39 3.12 -5.38
C LEU A 210 -26.88 2.89 -5.54
N ALA A 211 -26.38 1.71 -5.19
CA ALA A 211 -25.01 1.31 -5.41
C ALA A 211 -24.59 1.37 -6.89
N GLN A 212 -25.45 0.89 -7.80
CA GLN A 212 -25.16 0.95 -9.23
C GLN A 212 -25.02 2.38 -9.74
N THR A 213 -25.91 3.27 -9.31
CA THR A 213 -25.88 4.68 -9.76
C THR A 213 -24.72 5.44 -9.11
N THR A 214 -24.43 5.20 -7.83
CA THR A 214 -23.29 5.81 -7.13
C THR A 214 -21.96 5.36 -7.71
N LEU A 215 -21.76 4.06 -7.96
CA LEU A 215 -20.56 3.55 -8.63
C LEU A 215 -20.36 4.19 -9.99
N ARG A 216 -21.41 4.27 -10.81
CA ARG A 216 -21.34 4.93 -12.13
C ARG A 216 -20.93 6.40 -12.02
N ASN A 217 -21.49 7.12 -11.05
CA ASN A 217 -21.20 8.54 -10.86
C ASN A 217 -19.78 8.77 -10.36
N VAL A 218 -19.33 8.04 -9.33
CA VAL A 218 -17.99 8.18 -8.75
C VAL A 218 -16.93 7.80 -9.77
N LEU A 219 -17.06 6.61 -10.39
CA LEU A 219 -16.07 6.12 -11.35
C LEU A 219 -16.03 6.97 -12.64
N GLY A 220 -17.15 7.57 -13.05
CA GLY A 220 -17.18 8.50 -14.18
C GLY A 220 -16.39 9.79 -13.96
N THR A 221 -16.16 10.18 -12.71
CA THR A 221 -15.30 11.35 -12.38
C THR A 221 -13.81 11.02 -12.33
N LYS A 222 -13.45 9.74 -12.39
CA LYS A 222 -12.09 9.23 -12.18
C LYS A 222 -11.43 8.81 -13.50
N THR A 223 -10.12 9.00 -13.56
CA THR A 223 -9.28 8.55 -14.68
C THR A 223 -9.08 7.04 -14.63
N LEU A 224 -8.71 6.40 -15.74
CA LEU A 224 -8.48 4.94 -15.75
C LEU A 224 -7.34 4.55 -14.80
N SER A 225 -6.27 5.35 -14.77
CA SER A 225 -5.12 5.10 -13.92
C SER A 225 -5.48 5.19 -12.44
N GLU A 226 -6.28 6.19 -12.04
CA GLU A 226 -6.80 6.31 -10.67
C GLU A 226 -7.65 5.11 -10.28
N ILE A 227 -8.52 4.63 -11.18
CA ILE A 227 -9.37 3.45 -10.93
C ILE A 227 -8.52 2.18 -10.70
N LEU A 228 -7.39 2.05 -11.40
CA LEU A 228 -6.52 0.89 -11.26
C LEU A 228 -5.58 0.98 -10.04
N MET A 229 -5.05 2.15 -9.72
CA MET A 229 -4.06 2.37 -8.67
C MET A 229 -4.67 2.68 -7.30
N GLU A 230 -5.73 3.50 -7.25
CA GLU A 230 -6.30 4.07 -6.01
C GLU A 230 -7.65 3.45 -5.64
N ARG A 231 -7.76 2.11 -5.76
CA ARG A 231 -9.02 1.38 -5.51
C ARG A 231 -9.56 1.59 -4.10
N ASP A 232 -8.69 1.69 -3.11
CA ASP A 232 -9.08 1.87 -1.71
C ASP A 232 -9.69 3.26 -1.47
N ILE A 233 -9.16 4.29 -2.13
CA ILE A 233 -9.67 5.67 -2.02
C ILE A 233 -11.06 5.75 -2.64
N ILE A 234 -11.23 5.16 -3.83
CA ILE A 234 -12.53 5.12 -4.51
C ILE A 234 -13.56 4.33 -3.69
N SER A 235 -13.14 3.22 -3.08
CA SER A 235 -13.98 2.40 -2.21
C SER A 235 -14.47 3.20 -1.00
N ASN A 236 -13.58 3.94 -0.33
CA ASN A 236 -13.93 4.79 0.82
C ASN A 236 -14.85 5.97 0.43
N ILE A 237 -14.64 6.59 -0.73
CA ILE A 237 -15.53 7.65 -1.23
C ILE A 237 -16.91 7.08 -1.53
N THR A 238 -16.97 5.93 -2.20
CA THR A 238 -18.24 5.25 -2.54
C THR A 238 -18.99 4.82 -1.28
N GLU A 239 -18.28 4.31 -0.27
CA GLU A 239 -18.83 3.95 1.04
C GLU A 239 -19.54 5.15 1.68
N LYS A 240 -18.87 6.31 1.80
CA LYS A 240 -19.45 7.52 2.40
C LYS A 240 -20.72 7.98 1.67
N VAL A 241 -20.66 8.04 0.34
CA VAL A 241 -21.81 8.47 -0.48
C VAL A 241 -22.99 7.49 -0.34
N LEU A 242 -22.71 6.19 -0.27
CA LEU A 242 -23.75 5.18 -0.13
C LEU A 242 -24.33 5.14 1.28
N ASP A 243 -23.50 5.29 2.31
CA ASP A 243 -23.90 5.36 3.72
C ASP A 243 -24.86 6.54 3.96
N ASP A 244 -24.47 7.74 3.54
CA ASP A 244 -25.32 8.95 3.62
C ASP A 244 -26.66 8.78 2.88
N GLY A 245 -26.64 8.07 1.74
CA GLY A 245 -27.83 7.80 0.94
C GLY A 245 -28.76 6.71 1.52
N THR A 246 -28.22 5.82 2.37
CA THR A 246 -28.94 4.64 2.90
C THR A 246 -29.40 4.79 4.36
N ASP A 247 -28.86 5.78 5.08
CA ASP A 247 -29.37 6.25 6.37
C ASP A 247 -30.91 6.38 6.45
N PRO A 248 -31.62 6.96 5.45
CA PRO A 248 -33.08 7.03 5.47
C PRO A 248 -33.82 5.71 5.50
N TRP A 249 -33.14 4.64 5.09
CA TRP A 249 -33.67 3.29 5.04
C TRP A 249 -33.24 2.47 6.26
N GLY A 250 -32.53 3.06 7.22
CA GLY A 250 -32.06 2.36 8.42
C GLY A 250 -30.99 1.31 8.11
N VAL A 251 -30.33 1.43 6.95
CA VAL A 251 -29.23 0.58 6.52
C VAL A 251 -27.92 1.33 6.78
N LYS A 252 -26.95 0.64 7.39
CA LYS A 252 -25.59 1.14 7.58
C LYS A 252 -24.67 0.40 6.62
N VAL A 253 -23.96 1.13 5.78
CA VAL A 253 -22.91 0.55 4.94
C VAL A 253 -21.63 0.50 5.78
N GLU A 254 -21.01 -0.68 5.86
CA GLU A 254 -19.78 -0.85 6.63
C GLU A 254 -18.53 -0.80 5.76
N ARG A 255 -18.64 -1.30 4.51
CA ARG A 255 -17.55 -1.28 3.55
C ARG A 255 -18.04 -1.50 2.13
N VAL A 256 -17.38 -0.87 1.17
CA VAL A 256 -17.50 -1.17 -0.26
C VAL A 256 -16.17 -1.70 -0.75
N GLU A 257 -16.17 -2.77 -1.55
CA GLU A 257 -14.96 -3.34 -2.14
C GLU A 257 -15.16 -3.48 -3.66
N ILE A 258 -14.20 -2.94 -4.44
CA ILE A 258 -14.19 -3.17 -5.89
C ILE A 258 -13.67 -4.60 -6.15
N LYS A 259 -14.49 -5.42 -6.80
CA LYS A 259 -14.22 -6.85 -7.04
C LYS A 259 -13.36 -7.07 -8.27
N ASP A 260 -13.78 -6.53 -9.41
CA ASP A 260 -13.08 -6.71 -10.69
C ASP A 260 -13.30 -5.48 -11.61
N ILE A 261 -12.31 -5.20 -12.45
CA ILE A 261 -12.32 -4.12 -13.45
C ILE A 261 -11.90 -4.73 -14.79
N ARG A 262 -12.85 -4.85 -15.70
CA ARG A 262 -12.67 -5.43 -17.03
C ARG A 262 -12.51 -4.33 -18.06
N LEU A 263 -11.42 -4.43 -18.83
CA LEU A 263 -11.16 -3.56 -19.98
C LEU A 263 -11.44 -4.32 -21.29
N PRO A 264 -11.78 -3.62 -22.39
CA PRO A 264 -11.82 -4.22 -23.72
C PRO A 264 -10.48 -4.88 -24.07
N GLN A 265 -10.52 -6.11 -24.60
CA GLN A 265 -9.32 -6.92 -24.86
C GLN A 265 -8.29 -6.18 -25.74
N GLN A 266 -8.76 -5.38 -26.71
CA GLN A 266 -7.90 -4.62 -27.61
C GLN A 266 -7.07 -3.57 -26.85
N LEU A 267 -7.71 -2.81 -25.95
CA LEU A 267 -7.03 -1.78 -25.15
C LEU A 267 -6.07 -2.43 -24.15
N MET A 268 -6.46 -3.53 -23.52
CA MET A 268 -5.61 -4.25 -22.57
C MET A 268 -4.30 -4.71 -23.22
N LYS A 269 -4.35 -5.22 -24.46
CA LYS A 269 -3.15 -5.63 -25.22
C LYS A 269 -2.24 -4.45 -25.53
N SER A 270 -2.78 -3.35 -26.03
CA SER A 270 -1.98 -2.15 -26.33
C SER A 270 -1.35 -1.55 -25.08
N MET A 271 -2.11 -1.46 -23.98
CA MET A 271 -1.61 -0.96 -22.70
C MET A 271 -0.52 -1.85 -22.11
N ALA A 272 -0.63 -3.18 -22.25
CA ALA A 272 0.41 -4.11 -21.83
C ALA A 272 1.71 -3.90 -22.63
N ALA A 273 1.62 -3.78 -23.95
CA ALA A 273 2.76 -3.52 -24.82
C ALA A 273 3.42 -2.16 -24.53
N GLU A 274 2.63 -1.11 -24.31
CA GLU A 274 3.12 0.21 -23.91
C GLU A 274 3.84 0.17 -22.55
N ALA A 275 3.24 -0.51 -21.57
CA ALA A 275 3.82 -0.65 -20.24
C ALA A 275 5.13 -1.46 -20.26
N GLU A 276 5.24 -2.48 -21.11
CA GLU A 276 6.47 -3.25 -21.31
C GLU A 276 7.57 -2.39 -21.93
N ALA A 277 7.28 -1.67 -23.03
CA ALA A 277 8.22 -0.76 -23.65
C ALA A 277 8.69 0.36 -22.69
N ALA A 278 7.79 0.93 -21.90
CA ALA A 278 8.12 1.95 -20.91
C ALA A 278 8.98 1.39 -19.77
N ARG A 279 8.74 0.15 -19.33
CA ARG A 279 9.58 -0.54 -18.33
C ARG A 279 10.97 -0.80 -18.86
N ASP A 280 11.11 -1.27 -20.11
CA ASP A 280 12.40 -1.53 -20.74
C ASP A 280 13.21 -0.24 -20.94
N ALA A 281 12.55 0.83 -21.38
CA ALA A 281 13.17 2.14 -21.51
C ALA A 281 13.66 2.67 -20.15
N ARG A 282 12.84 2.57 -19.11
CA ARG A 282 13.21 2.96 -17.74
C ARG A 282 14.36 2.12 -17.19
N ALA A 283 14.35 0.80 -17.43
CA ALA A 283 15.42 -0.09 -17.00
C ALA A 283 16.77 0.32 -17.62
N LYS A 284 16.79 0.69 -18.91
CA LYS A 284 18.00 1.18 -19.59
C LYS A 284 18.52 2.50 -19.01
N ILE A 285 17.62 3.44 -18.69
CA ILE A 285 18.00 4.71 -18.06
C ILE A 285 18.61 4.45 -16.67
N ILE A 286 17.96 3.62 -15.86
CA ILE A 286 18.44 3.26 -14.52
C ILE A 286 19.79 2.54 -14.60
N ALA A 287 19.99 1.66 -15.58
CA ALA A 287 21.27 1.00 -15.79
C ALA A 287 22.38 1.99 -16.17
N ALA A 288 22.11 2.90 -17.13
CA ALA A 288 23.07 3.92 -17.55
C ALA A 288 23.41 4.91 -16.42
N ASP A 289 22.41 5.33 -15.64
CA ASP A 289 22.62 6.19 -14.47
C ASP A 289 23.37 5.45 -13.36
N GLY A 290 23.07 4.16 -13.16
CA GLY A 290 23.80 3.28 -12.26
C GLY A 290 25.28 3.16 -12.64
N GLU A 291 25.59 2.93 -13.92
CA GLU A 291 26.96 2.88 -14.46
C GLU A 291 27.68 4.23 -14.31
N ARG A 292 26.99 5.34 -14.58
CA ARG A 292 27.54 6.69 -14.41
C ARG A 292 27.86 6.98 -12.95
N SER A 293 26.95 6.64 -12.04
CA SER A 293 27.13 6.82 -10.60
C SER A 293 28.28 5.97 -10.08
N ALA A 294 28.31 4.69 -10.45
CA ALA A 294 29.39 3.77 -10.09
C ALA A 294 30.75 4.26 -10.62
N SER A 295 30.82 4.72 -11.86
CA SER A 295 32.04 5.26 -12.46
C SER A 295 32.56 6.49 -11.71
N ARG A 296 31.67 7.41 -11.32
CA ARG A 296 32.04 8.58 -10.51
C ARG A 296 32.60 8.18 -9.15
N GLN A 297 31.94 7.24 -8.46
CA GLN A 297 32.42 6.73 -7.18
C GLN A 297 33.78 6.04 -7.32
N LEU A 298 34.00 5.30 -8.40
CA LEU A 298 35.30 4.66 -8.68
C LEU A 298 36.41 5.68 -8.92
N VAL A 299 36.15 6.77 -9.64
CA VAL A 299 37.12 7.86 -9.83
C VAL A 299 37.48 8.51 -8.50
N GLN A 300 36.46 8.85 -7.68
CA GLN A 300 36.70 9.42 -6.34
C GLN A 300 37.52 8.47 -5.46
N ALA A 301 37.19 7.17 -5.47
CA ALA A 301 37.95 6.17 -4.73
C ALA A 301 39.39 6.05 -5.25
N ALA A 302 39.61 6.14 -6.56
CA ALA A 302 40.94 6.11 -7.16
C ALA A 302 41.77 7.33 -6.75
N ASP A 303 41.19 8.54 -6.75
CA ASP A 303 41.86 9.76 -6.31
C ASP A 303 42.32 9.65 -4.85
N ILE A 304 41.46 9.12 -3.97
CA ILE A 304 41.80 8.86 -2.55
C ILE A 304 42.92 7.82 -2.43
N VAL A 305 42.87 6.75 -3.22
CA VAL A 305 43.91 5.70 -3.22
C VAL A 305 45.24 6.22 -3.75
N CYS A 306 45.23 7.08 -4.77
CA CYS A 306 46.42 7.73 -5.33
C CYS A 306 47.06 8.72 -4.34
N GLY A 307 46.26 9.37 -3.50
CA GLY A 307 46.75 10.30 -2.48
C GLY A 307 47.72 9.69 -1.47
N ASN A 308 47.70 8.36 -1.27
CA ASN A 308 48.61 7.67 -0.35
C ASN A 308 49.23 6.41 -0.98
N LYS A 309 50.56 6.40 -1.14
CA LYS A 309 51.32 5.27 -1.73
C LYS A 309 51.17 3.94 -0.96
N VAL A 310 50.81 3.99 0.33
CA VAL A 310 50.54 2.78 1.14
C VAL A 310 49.20 2.13 0.76
N SER A 311 48.20 2.91 0.37
CA SER A 311 46.87 2.42 0.00
C SER A 311 46.90 1.52 -1.24
N LEU A 312 47.71 1.87 -2.25
CA LEU A 312 47.93 1.02 -3.43
C LEU A 312 48.53 -0.35 -3.08
N HIS A 313 49.49 -0.38 -2.14
CA HIS A 313 50.09 -1.63 -1.67
C HIS A 313 49.09 -2.50 -0.91
N LEU A 314 48.26 -1.90 -0.05
CA LEU A 314 47.20 -2.63 0.66
C LEU A 314 46.16 -3.21 -0.31
N ARG A 315 45.75 -2.42 -1.32
CA ARG A 315 44.86 -2.87 -2.40
C ARG A 315 45.47 -4.03 -3.19
N TYR A 316 46.78 -3.97 -3.49
CA TYR A 316 47.51 -5.05 -4.15
C TYR A 316 47.50 -6.34 -3.31
N LEU A 317 47.79 -6.25 -2.01
CA LEU A 317 47.74 -7.41 -1.10
C LEU A 317 46.33 -7.99 -0.98
N GLN A 318 45.29 -7.16 -0.85
CA GLN A 318 43.90 -7.62 -0.87
C GLN A 318 43.54 -8.34 -2.18
N THR A 319 44.05 -7.85 -3.31
CA THR A 319 43.83 -8.47 -4.62
C THR A 319 44.50 -9.84 -4.69
N LEU A 320 45.73 -9.97 -4.17
CA LEU A 320 46.43 -11.26 -4.07
C LEU A 320 45.69 -12.27 -3.18
N ILE A 321 45.17 -11.84 -2.03
CA ILE A 321 44.36 -12.70 -1.14
C ILE A 321 43.09 -13.16 -1.88
N ARG A 322 42.42 -12.27 -2.61
CA ARG A 322 41.21 -12.61 -3.37
C ARG A 322 41.50 -13.61 -4.49
N ILE A 323 42.59 -13.41 -5.24
CA ILE A 323 43.07 -14.36 -6.27
C ILE A 323 43.45 -15.70 -5.63
N SER A 324 44.08 -15.70 -4.46
CA SER A 324 44.43 -16.94 -3.74
C SER A 324 43.21 -17.71 -3.23
N SER A 325 42.07 -17.04 -3.02
CA SER A 325 40.83 -17.67 -2.53
C SER A 325 39.99 -18.31 -3.63
N GLN A 326 40.09 -17.84 -4.88
CA GLN A 326 39.45 -18.49 -6.03
C GLN A 326 40.34 -19.65 -6.50
N HIS A 327 39.81 -20.88 -6.46
CA HIS A 327 40.50 -22.12 -6.84
C HIS A 327 40.94 -22.15 -8.32
N ASN A 328 41.98 -21.39 -8.68
CA ASN A 328 42.60 -21.39 -10.00
C ASN A 328 44.03 -21.91 -9.91
N HIS A 329 44.40 -22.85 -10.79
CA HIS A 329 45.72 -23.52 -10.80
C HIS A 329 46.85 -22.67 -11.41
N THR A 330 46.56 -21.48 -11.93
CA THR A 330 47.54 -20.58 -12.56
C THR A 330 47.48 -19.20 -11.94
N TYR A 331 48.59 -18.75 -11.34
CA TYR A 331 48.70 -17.47 -10.66
C TYR A 331 49.30 -16.43 -11.60
N VAL A 332 48.47 -15.51 -12.11
CA VAL A 332 48.94 -14.36 -12.89
C VAL A 332 49.19 -13.21 -11.92
N VAL A 333 50.47 -12.95 -11.59
CA VAL A 333 50.87 -11.84 -10.72
C VAL A 333 51.20 -10.62 -11.58
N PRO A 334 50.41 -9.53 -11.52
CA PRO A 334 50.75 -8.32 -12.24
C PRO A 334 51.94 -7.64 -11.56
N ILE A 335 53.07 -7.55 -12.27
CA ILE A 335 54.27 -6.84 -11.81
C ILE A 335 54.15 -5.36 -12.24
N PRO A 336 54.32 -4.38 -11.34
CA PRO A 336 54.26 -2.97 -11.68
C PRO A 336 55.32 -2.58 -12.73
N LEU A 337 54.90 -1.80 -13.73
CA LEU A 337 55.77 -1.35 -14.83
C LEU A 337 56.98 -0.54 -14.35
N GLU A 338 56.88 0.12 -13.20
CA GLU A 338 58.00 0.85 -12.58
C GLU A 338 59.16 -0.07 -12.19
N PHE A 339 58.85 -1.28 -11.71
CA PHE A 339 59.85 -2.28 -11.35
C PHE A 339 60.53 -2.83 -12.62
N MET A 340 59.74 -3.10 -13.66
CA MET A 340 60.24 -3.52 -14.97
C MET A 340 61.13 -2.46 -15.62
N LYS A 341 60.74 -1.17 -15.56
CA LYS A 341 61.55 -0.06 -16.06
C LYS A 341 62.88 0.04 -15.32
N ARG A 342 62.88 -0.05 -13.98
CA ARG A 342 64.12 -0.04 -13.18
C ARG A 342 65.04 -1.21 -13.49
N ILE A 343 64.50 -2.42 -13.67
CA ILE A 343 65.28 -3.59 -14.06
C ILE A 343 65.89 -3.39 -15.45
N MET A 344 65.09 -2.91 -16.41
CA MET A 344 65.54 -2.69 -17.78
C MET A 344 66.60 -1.59 -17.89
N GLU A 345 66.45 -0.49 -17.15
CA GLU A 345 67.50 0.55 -17.06
C GLU A 345 68.79 0.02 -16.42
N LYS A 346 68.69 -0.84 -15.39
CA LYS A 346 69.86 -1.43 -14.74
C LYS A 346 70.60 -2.41 -15.66
N ILE A 347 69.86 -3.15 -16.50
CA ILE A 347 70.42 -4.02 -17.54
C ILE A 347 71.10 -3.16 -18.62
N LYS A 348 70.44 -2.09 -19.09
CA LYS A 348 71.00 -1.17 -20.10
C LYS A 348 72.28 -0.46 -19.61
N ASN A 349 72.34 -0.10 -18.32
CA ASN A 349 73.52 0.53 -17.73
C ASN A 349 74.65 -0.45 -17.43
N ARG A 350 74.34 -1.74 -17.21
CA ARG A 350 75.37 -2.80 -17.15
C ARG A 350 76.01 -3.06 -18.52
N GLY A 351 75.23 -3.07 -19.59
CA GLY A 351 75.74 -3.20 -20.96
C GLY A 351 76.75 -2.10 -21.31
N ARG A 352 76.43 -0.84 -21.00
CA ARG A 352 77.34 0.30 -21.23
C ARG A 352 78.64 0.25 -20.43
N LYS A 353 78.65 -0.33 -19.22
CA LYS A 353 79.88 -0.50 -18.42
C LYS A 353 80.79 -1.59 -18.98
N GLN A 354 80.21 -2.64 -19.56
CA GLN A 354 80.94 -3.73 -20.17
C GLN A 354 81.65 -3.28 -21.46
N GLU A 355 80.99 -2.47 -22.29
CA GLU A 355 81.61 -1.86 -23.48
C GLU A 355 82.79 -0.94 -23.12
N SER A 356 82.66 -0.10 -22.07
CA SER A 356 83.77 0.78 -21.64
C SER A 356 84.96 0.01 -21.05
N GLU A 357 84.73 -1.10 -20.33
CA GLU A 357 85.82 -1.94 -19.80
C GLU A 357 86.53 -2.75 -20.90
N GLU A 358 85.83 -3.13 -21.97
CA GLU A 358 86.45 -3.77 -23.14
C GLU A 358 87.25 -2.77 -24.00
N GLU A 359 86.79 -1.53 -24.13
CA GLU A 359 87.52 -0.44 -24.80
C GLU A 359 88.79 -0.06 -24.02
N GLU A 360 88.74 0.04 -22.69
CA GLU A 360 89.93 0.26 -21.86
C GLU A 360 90.94 -0.89 -21.96
N LYS A 361 90.47 -2.14 -22.01
CA LYS A 361 91.35 -3.30 -22.22
C LYS A 361 92.00 -3.27 -23.59
N ARG A 362 91.27 -2.95 -24.66
CA ARG A 362 91.84 -2.81 -26.02
C ARG A 362 92.91 -1.72 -26.07
N ASN A 363 92.65 -0.54 -25.50
CA ASN A 363 93.62 0.56 -25.40
C ASN A 363 94.85 0.18 -24.55
N PHE A 364 94.68 -0.62 -23.49
CA PHE A 364 95.79 -1.13 -22.68
C PHE A 364 96.67 -2.12 -23.45
N TYR A 365 96.09 -3.05 -24.21
CA TYR A 365 96.83 -3.98 -25.06
C TYR A 365 97.55 -3.27 -26.21
N GLU A 366 96.94 -2.24 -26.80
CA GLU A 366 97.56 -1.44 -27.85
C GLU A 366 98.77 -0.64 -27.32
N LYS A 367 98.68 -0.09 -26.11
CA LYS A 367 99.81 0.56 -25.41
C LYS A 367 100.97 -0.39 -25.11
N ILE A 368 100.69 -1.64 -24.75
CA ILE A 368 101.72 -2.67 -24.50
C ILE A 368 102.42 -3.09 -25.79
N ILE A 369 101.67 -3.23 -26.89
CA ILE A 369 102.21 -3.63 -28.19
C ILE A 369 103.10 -2.51 -28.77
N LEU A 370 102.67 -1.25 -28.68
CA LEU A 370 103.46 -0.10 -29.14
C LEU A 370 104.69 0.17 -28.25
N GLY A 371 104.61 -0.11 -26.95
CA GLY A 371 105.74 0.06 -26.01
C GLY A 371 106.90 -0.92 -26.23
N LYS A 372 106.67 -2.08 -26.86
CA LYS A 372 107.73 -3.04 -27.23
C LYS A 372 108.45 -2.72 -28.53
N PHE A 373 107.91 -1.81 -29.35
CA PHE A 373 108.50 -1.44 -30.65
C PHE A 373 109.51 -0.28 -30.56
N GLN A 374 109.64 0.39 -29.40
CA GLN A 374 110.58 1.51 -29.18
C GLN A 374 111.87 1.13 -28.42
N ARG A 375 112.22 -0.15 -28.31
CA ARG A 375 113.46 -0.61 -27.62
C ARG A 375 114.36 -1.54 -28.44
N GLN A 376 114.34 -1.44 -29.77
CA GLN A 376 115.40 -1.99 -30.63
C GLN A 376 116.13 -0.87 -31.36
#